data_AF-A0A837IR96-F1
#
_entry.id   AF-A0A837IR96-F1
#
_cell.length_a   1.000
_cell.length_b   1.000
_cell.length_c   1.000
_cell.angle_alpha   90.00
_cell.angle_beta   90.00
_cell.angle_gamma   90.00
#
_symmetry.space_group_name_H-M   'P 1'
#
loop_
_entity.id
_entity.type
_entity.pdbx_description
1 polymer ?
#
loop_
_entity_poly.entity_id
_entity_poly.type
_entity_poly.pdbx_seq_one_letter_code
_entity_poly.pdbx_strand_id
1 'polypeptide(L)'
;MKKMVLTQLPRRIEVHVKRGQSGVYIAELPELNIFTECDSLEDIDPHVNDLIFTHFDIPKRLQNKIWYRPEKTVTPRINQSDPYHFTALTSPETFNYFFQ
;
A
#
# COMPACT_ATOMS: atom_id res chain seq x y z
N MET A 1 -16.94 24.28 22.54
CA MET A 1 -16.92 22.83 22.21
C MET A 1 -16.88 22.70 20.69
N LYS A 2 -15.74 22.35 20.09
CA LYS A 2 -15.62 22.17 18.63
C LYS A 2 -16.31 20.87 18.25
N LYS A 3 -17.44 20.99 17.56
CA LYS A 3 -18.16 19.87 16.93
C LYS A 3 -17.29 19.43 15.73
N MET A 4 -16.43 18.42 15.90
CA MET A 4 -15.66 17.86 14.78
C MET A 4 -16.42 16.67 14.17
N VAL A 5 -17.15 16.90 13.08
CA VAL A 5 -16.73 16.83 11.66
C VAL A 5 -16.45 15.40 11.16
N LEU A 6 -17.39 14.48 11.39
CA LEU A 6 -17.49 13.25 10.57
C LEU A 6 -17.69 13.57 9.07
N THR A 7 -18.14 14.79 8.74
CA THR A 7 -18.39 15.27 7.38
C THR A 7 -17.14 15.62 6.57
N GLN A 8 -15.95 15.70 7.18
CA GLN A 8 -14.68 16.04 6.48
C GLN A 8 -13.77 14.83 6.27
N LEU A 9 -14.08 13.68 6.85
CA LEU A 9 -13.28 12.49 6.58
C LEU A 9 -13.54 12.04 5.14
N PRO A 10 -12.49 11.93 4.33
CA PRO A 10 -12.64 11.48 2.96
C PRO A 10 -13.11 10.01 2.97
N ARG A 11 -14.04 9.69 2.07
CA ARG A 11 -14.56 8.31 1.93
C ARG A 11 -13.51 7.35 1.36
N ARG A 12 -12.53 7.88 0.65
CA ARG A 12 -11.42 7.17 0.01
C ARG A 12 -10.16 7.97 0.21
N ILE A 13 -9.06 7.28 0.52
CA ILE A 13 -7.72 7.86 0.65
C ILE A 13 -6.79 6.98 -0.18
N GLU A 14 -6.03 7.59 -1.07
CA GLU A 14 -4.95 6.92 -1.76
C GLU A 14 -3.74 6.78 -0.82
N VAL A 15 -3.18 5.57 -0.75
CA VAL A 15 -1.99 5.27 0.05
C VAL A 15 -0.96 4.63 -0.86
N HIS A 16 0.22 5.21 -0.93
CA HIS A 16 1.35 4.69 -1.68
C HIS A 16 2.33 4.04 -0.72
N VAL A 17 2.52 2.73 -0.86
CA VAL A 17 3.51 1.99 -0.08
C VAL A 17 4.75 1.78 -0.94
N LYS A 18 5.90 2.20 -0.43
CA LYS A 18 7.21 1.96 -1.05
C LYS A 18 8.20 1.40 -0.03
N ARG A 19 9.18 0.63 -0.51
CA ARG A 19 10.28 0.14 0.32
C ARG A 19 11.43 1.16 0.28
N GLY A 20 11.81 1.67 1.43
CA GLY A 20 12.97 2.54 1.62
C GLY A 20 14.30 1.78 1.50
N GLN A 21 15.39 2.52 1.31
CA GLN A 21 16.73 1.97 1.09
C GLN A 21 17.28 1.21 2.31
N SER A 22 16.80 1.54 3.51
CA SER A 22 17.14 0.91 4.80
C SER A 22 16.37 -0.39 5.07
N GLY A 23 15.47 -0.79 4.18
CA GLY A 23 14.58 -1.95 4.38
C GLY A 23 13.26 -1.63 5.06
N VAL A 24 13.09 -0.39 5.54
CA VAL A 24 11.85 0.16 6.12
C VAL A 24 10.79 0.36 5.02
N TYR A 25 9.51 0.21 5.35
CA TYR A 25 8.40 0.53 4.48
C TYR A 25 7.87 1.93 4.78
N ILE A 26 7.60 2.71 3.73
CA ILE A 26 7.07 4.06 3.82
C ILE A 26 5.69 4.05 3.18
N ALA A 27 4.69 4.48 3.94
CA ALA A 27 3.32 4.67 3.48
C ALA A 27 3.02 6.17 3.38
N GLU A 28 2.77 6.64 2.15
CA GLU A 28 2.52 8.05 1.83
C GLU A 28 1.05 8.26 1.48
N LEU A 29 0.46 9.33 2.01
CA LEU A 29 -0.91 9.77 1.71
C LEU A 29 -0.80 11.07 0.90
N PRO A 30 -0.63 11.00 -0.44
CA PRO A 30 -0.26 12.15 -1.27
C PRO A 30 -1.28 13.29 -1.22
N GLU A 31 -2.57 12.97 -1.14
CA GLU A 31 -3.65 13.97 -1.06
C GLU A 31 -3.57 14.84 0.20
N LEU A 32 -3.00 14.31 1.28
CA LEU A 32 -2.86 14.99 2.57
C LEU A 32 -1.43 15.49 2.81
N ASN A 33 -0.49 15.15 1.92
CA ASN A 33 0.93 15.45 2.03
C ASN A 33 1.54 14.99 3.39
N ILE A 34 1.15 13.81 3.84
CA ILE A 34 1.65 13.17 5.08
C ILE A 34 2.14 11.75 4.78
N PHE A 35 3.03 11.23 5.62
CA PHE A 35 3.57 9.88 5.48
C PHE A 35 3.88 9.26 6.85
N THR A 36 4.01 7.93 6.87
CA THR A 36 4.48 7.16 8.03
C THR A 36 5.45 6.09 7.57
N GLU A 37 6.31 5.63 8.47
CA GLU A 37 7.30 4.61 8.23
C GLU A 37 7.15 3.45 9.23
N CYS A 38 7.48 2.24 8.80
CA CYS A 38 7.34 1.04 9.61
C CYS A 38 8.30 -0.07 9.14
N ASP A 39 8.67 -0.96 10.03
CA ASP A 39 9.68 -1.99 9.76
C ASP A 39 9.12 -3.19 8.96
N SER A 40 7.80 -3.37 8.96
CA SER A 40 7.11 -4.51 8.33
C SER A 40 5.89 -4.07 7.53
N LEU A 41 5.57 -4.81 6.47
CA LEU A 41 4.32 -4.63 5.71
C LEU A 41 3.07 -4.84 6.57
N GLU A 42 3.16 -5.73 7.56
CA GLU A 42 2.05 -6.05 8.47
C GLU A 42 1.70 -4.86 9.38
N ASP A 43 2.68 -3.98 9.63
CA ASP A 43 2.54 -2.82 10.51
C ASP A 43 2.06 -1.56 9.76
N ILE A 44 1.99 -1.58 8.43
CA ILE A 44 1.55 -0.41 7.64
C ILE A 44 0.12 -0.02 8.01
N ASP A 45 -0.81 -0.97 7.98
CA ASP A 45 -2.23 -0.71 8.21
C ASP A 45 -2.51 -0.03 9.56
N PRO A 46 -1.98 -0.51 10.71
CA PRO A 46 -2.17 0.18 11.98
C PRO A 46 -1.48 1.55 12.03
N HIS A 47 -0.30 1.71 11.42
CA HIS A 47 0.41 2.99 11.39
C HIS A 47 -0.32 4.04 10.54
N VAL A 48 -0.88 3.64 9.39
CA VAL A 48 -1.69 4.51 8.53
C VAL A 48 -2.97 4.93 9.25
N ASN A 49 -3.64 4.03 9.97
CA ASN A 49 -4.82 4.38 10.76
C ASN A 49 -4.49 5.38 11.87
N ASP A 50 -3.40 5.18 12.61
CA ASP A 50 -2.96 6.12 13.66
C ASP A 50 -2.61 7.50 13.09
N LEU A 51 -1.94 7.53 11.93
CA LEU A 51 -1.64 8.76 11.20
C LEU A 51 -2.91 9.52 10.80
N ILE A 52 -3.92 8.82 10.25
CA ILE A 52 -5.22 9.40 9.90
C ILE A 52 -5.91 9.95 11.15
N PHE A 53 -5.95 9.18 12.23
CA PHE A 53 -6.60 9.61 13.48
C PHE A 53 -5.95 10.84 14.08
N THR A 54 -4.62 10.90 14.02
CA THR A 54 -3.83 12.05 14.49
C THR A 54 -4.04 13.27 13.61
N HIS A 55 -4.01 13.11 12.29
CA HIS A 55 -4.16 14.21 11.34
C HIS A 55 -5.54 14.87 11.41
N PHE A 56 -6.61 14.06 11.56
CA PHE A 56 -7.99 14.56 11.63
C PHE A 56 -8.49 14.81 13.06
N ASP A 57 -7.63 14.70 14.07
CA ASP A 57 -7.96 14.85 15.50
C ASP A 57 -9.21 14.03 15.89
N ILE A 58 -9.23 12.75 15.48
CA ILE A 58 -10.39 11.87 15.68
C ILE A 58 -10.46 11.46 17.16
N PRO A 59 -11.57 11.75 17.87
CA PRO A 59 -11.73 11.35 19.26
C PRO A 59 -11.64 9.83 19.44
N LYS A 60 -10.97 9.36 20.50
CA LYS A 60 -10.82 7.92 20.83
C LYS A 60 -12.12 7.12 20.80
N ARG A 61 -13.26 7.74 21.13
CA ARG A 61 -14.59 7.10 21.08
C ARG A 61 -15.07 6.75 19.67
N LEU A 62 -14.52 7.41 18.64
CA LEU A 62 -14.85 7.19 17.23
C LEU A 62 -13.80 6.35 16.49
N GLN A 63 -12.59 6.20 17.04
CA GLN A 63 -11.52 5.38 16.43
C GLN A 63 -11.95 3.91 16.27
N ASN A 64 -12.79 3.39 17.18
CA ASN A 64 -13.35 2.03 17.05
C ASN A 64 -14.47 1.91 16.00
N LYS A 65 -14.90 3.01 15.39
CA LYS A 65 -16.00 3.07 14.42
C LYS A 65 -15.55 3.40 13.01
N ILE A 66 -14.32 3.88 12.84
CA ILE A 66 -13.77 4.35 11.58
C ILE A 66 -12.45 3.62 11.39
N TRP A 67 -12.31 2.90 10.29
CA TRP A 67 -11.11 2.14 10.00
C TRP A 67 -10.77 2.29 8.52
N TYR A 68 -9.56 2.75 8.23
CA TYR A 68 -9.00 2.66 6.90
C TYR A 68 -8.76 1.19 6.57
N ARG A 69 -9.35 0.73 5.47
CA ARG A 69 -9.11 -0.61 4.94
C ARG A 69 -8.67 -0.46 3.50
N PRO A 70 -7.49 -0.97 3.11
CA PRO A 70 -7.13 -1.00 1.71
C PRO A 70 -8.19 -1.81 0.96
N GLU A 71 -8.71 -1.27 -0.14
CA GLU A 71 -9.46 -2.08 -1.09
C GLU A 71 -8.50 -3.20 -1.53
N LYS A 72 -8.95 -4.46 -1.50
CA LYS A 72 -8.14 -5.61 -1.96
C LYS A 72 -7.99 -5.56 -3.48
N THR A 73 -7.33 -4.54 -4.01
CA THR A 73 -6.92 -4.51 -5.40
C THR A 73 -5.63 -5.33 -5.49
N VAL A 74 -5.80 -6.64 -5.61
CA VAL A 74 -4.74 -7.54 -6.05
C VAL A 74 -4.41 -7.16 -7.49
N THR A 75 -3.51 -6.20 -7.65
CA THR A 75 -2.76 -6.06 -8.89
C THR A 75 -1.31 -5.82 -8.50
N PRO A 76 -0.43 -6.83 -8.58
CA PRO A 76 0.97 -6.52 -8.81
C PRO A 76 0.99 -5.75 -10.13
N ARG A 77 1.23 -4.44 -10.09
CA ARG A 77 1.76 -3.74 -11.25
C ARG A 77 3.18 -4.26 -11.41
N ILE A 78 3.30 -5.44 -12.01
CA ILE A 78 4.52 -5.85 -12.67
C ILE A 78 4.74 -4.77 -13.72
N ASN A 79 5.67 -3.86 -13.46
CA ASN A 79 6.20 -3.00 -14.51
C ASN A 79 6.73 -3.94 -15.59
N GLN A 80 5.97 -4.13 -16.66
CA GLN A 80 6.38 -4.86 -17.86
C GLN A 80 7.41 -4.02 -18.64
N SER A 81 8.53 -3.74 -17.99
CA SER A 81 9.72 -3.18 -18.61
C SER A 81 10.93 -3.99 -18.19
N ASP A 82 10.80 -5.31 -18.21
CA ASP A 82 11.93 -6.21 -18.08
C ASP A 82 12.13 -6.94 -19.42
N PRO A 83 12.98 -6.41 -20.32
CA PRO A 83 13.19 -7.00 -21.64
C PRO A 83 13.95 -8.35 -21.59
N TYR A 84 14.29 -8.86 -20.42
CA TYR A 84 15.15 -10.05 -20.25
C TYR A 84 14.41 -11.35 -19.93
N HIS A 85 13.08 -11.39 -20.00
CA HIS A 85 12.30 -12.62 -19.79
C HIS A 85 12.17 -13.49 -21.05
N PHE A 86 13.23 -13.61 -21.85
CA PHE A 86 13.28 -14.47 -23.04
C PHE A 86 14.66 -15.13 -23.23
N THR A 87 15.21 -15.74 -22.18
CA THR A 87 16.38 -16.63 -22.30
C THR A 87 16.13 -18.05 -21.82
N ALA A 88 14.88 -18.40 -21.50
CA ALA A 88 14.49 -19.77 -21.14
C ALA A 88 14.13 -20.68 -22.34
N LEU A 89 14.38 -20.23 -23.58
CA LEU A 89 14.08 -20.98 -24.80
C LEU A 89 15.31 -21.38 -25.63
N THR A 90 16.52 -21.19 -25.12
CA THR A 90 17.76 -21.56 -25.85
C THR A 90 18.49 -22.77 -25.27
N SER A 91 17.97 -23.39 -24.20
CA SER A 91 18.46 -24.72 -23.82
C SER A 91 17.91 -25.76 -24.83
N PRO A 92 18.78 -26.56 -25.48
CA PRO A 92 18.36 -27.63 -26.38
C PRO A 92 17.43 -28.67 -25.74
N GLU A 93 17.41 -28.74 -24.40
CA GLU A 93 16.67 -29.76 -23.65
C GLU A 93 15.16 -29.46 -23.59
N THR A 94 14.74 -28.20 -23.73
CA THR A 94 13.34 -27.80 -23.58
C THR A 94 12.49 -27.99 -24.85
N PHE A 95 13.12 -28.21 -26.01
CA PHE A 95 12.42 -28.29 -27.30
C PHE A 95 11.63 -29.61 -27.50
N ASN A 96 12.04 -30.68 -26.82
CA ASN A 96 11.44 -32.01 -27.00
C ASN A 96 10.10 -32.23 -26.28
N TYR A 97 9.67 -31.29 -25.43
CA TYR A 97 8.45 -31.46 -24.64
C TYR A 97 7.17 -30.96 -25.31
N PHE A 98 7.28 -30.19 -26.40
CA PHE A 98 6.13 -29.48 -26.99
C PHE A 98 5.74 -29.91 -28.41
N PHE A 99 6.50 -30.79 -29.07
CA PHE A 99 6.22 -31.21 -30.46
C PHE A 99 6.30 -32.73 -30.68
N GLN A 100 5.54 -33.52 -29.92
CA GLN A 100 5.08 -34.84 -30.38
C GLN A 100 3.57 -34.80 -30.66
#